data_AF-A0A9E1IEV0-F1
#
_entry.id   AF-A0A9E1IEV0-F1
#
_cell.length_a   1.000
_cell.length_b   1.000
_cell.length_c   1.000
_cell.angle_alpha   90.00
_cell.angle_beta   90.00
_cell.angle_gamma   90.00
#
_symmetry.space_group_name_H-M   'P 1'
#
loop_
_entity.id
_entity.type
_entity.pdbx_description
1 polymer ?
#
loop_
_entity_poly.entity_id
_entity_poly.type
_entity_poly.pdbx_seq_one_letter_code
_entity_poly.pdbx_strand_id
1 'polypeptide(L)'
;MLLLPLLLSCTPQAIKPAPKPPAAYVRLLRQRALDQNRLAVDWQTAEEEQKEALLDESRELVTNLIVEDLIPFWYGTPWAFYGDTEVPRKGRIACDYFVSTIIEDAGFVIERKELAQQAAEHIMLTFARPQSLKRFSNRPASEVVDYIHSEGDGLYLIGLDYHVGFLVRRSKQVE
;
A
#
# COMPACT_ATOMS: atom_id res chain seq x y z
N MET A 1 6.63 50.14 -12.24
CA MET A 1 5.84 49.16 -13.01
C MET A 1 6.43 47.78 -12.78
N LEU A 2 5.96 47.09 -11.74
CA LEU A 2 6.17 45.66 -11.55
C LEU A 2 5.38 44.89 -12.63
N LEU A 3 5.97 43.83 -13.18
CA LEU A 3 5.26 42.63 -13.62
C LEU A 3 6.29 41.50 -13.77
N LEU A 4 6.48 40.78 -12.67
CA LEU A 4 7.18 39.50 -12.63
C LEU A 4 6.15 38.42 -13.01
N PRO A 5 6.31 37.64 -14.09
CA PRO A 5 5.35 36.61 -14.42
C PRO A 5 5.55 35.44 -13.45
N LEU A 6 4.51 35.15 -12.64
CA LEU A 6 4.36 33.87 -11.97
C LEU A 6 4.30 32.77 -13.04
N LEU A 7 5.40 32.05 -13.23
CA LEU A 7 5.36 30.73 -13.85
C LEU A 7 4.76 29.79 -12.81
N LEU A 8 3.46 29.50 -12.96
CA LEU A 8 2.82 28.35 -12.32
C LEU A 8 3.64 27.11 -12.66
N SER A 9 4.35 26.58 -11.66
CA SER A 9 4.89 25.23 -11.73
C SER A 9 3.71 24.25 -11.70
N CYS A 10 3.15 23.94 -12.88
CA CYS A 10 2.41 22.70 -13.07
C CYS A 10 3.42 21.56 -12.87
N THR A 11 3.50 21.03 -11.67
CA THR A 11 4.03 19.69 -11.45
C THR A 11 3.21 18.74 -12.33
N PRO A 12 3.83 17.94 -13.21
CA PRO A 12 3.11 16.91 -13.92
C PRO A 12 2.54 15.96 -12.87
N GLN A 13 1.21 15.92 -12.74
CA GLN A 13 0.58 14.88 -11.96
C GLN A 13 0.92 13.56 -12.64
N ALA A 14 1.58 12.65 -11.92
CA ALA A 14 1.94 11.34 -12.43
C ALA A 14 0.72 10.71 -13.10
N ILE A 15 0.85 10.36 -14.38
CA ILE A 15 -0.23 9.74 -15.15
C ILE A 15 -0.49 8.39 -14.49
N LYS A 16 -1.63 8.25 -13.82
CA LYS A 16 -2.04 6.97 -13.21
C LYS A 16 -2.02 5.90 -14.31
N PRO A 17 -1.31 4.77 -14.12
CA PRO A 17 -1.25 3.74 -15.14
C PRO A 17 -2.66 3.25 -15.50
N ALA A 18 -2.85 2.89 -16.76
CA ALA A 18 -4.15 2.40 -17.22
C ALA A 18 -4.55 1.14 -16.43
N PRO A 19 -5.83 0.98 -16.05
CA PRO A 19 -6.25 -0.17 -15.25
C PRO A 19 -6.03 -1.49 -15.99
N LYS A 20 -5.43 -2.48 -15.31
CA LYS A 20 -5.17 -3.82 -15.88
C LYS A 20 -6.48 -4.61 -16.12
N PRO A 21 -6.58 -5.49 -17.15
CA PRO A 21 -7.82 -6.21 -17.49
C PRO A 21 -8.31 -7.16 -16.37
N PRO A 22 -9.62 -7.25 -16.04
CA PRO A 22 -10.10 -8.03 -14.88
C PRO A 22 -9.63 -9.49 -14.82
N ALA A 23 -9.55 -10.19 -15.96
CA ALA A 23 -9.10 -11.59 -16.01
C ALA A 23 -7.63 -11.77 -15.57
N ALA A 24 -6.82 -10.70 -15.64
CA ALA A 24 -5.46 -10.72 -15.12
C ALA A 24 -5.40 -10.69 -13.58
N TYR A 25 -6.45 -10.21 -12.89
CA TYR A 25 -6.47 -10.15 -11.43
C TYR A 25 -6.45 -11.55 -10.81
N VAL A 26 -7.32 -12.45 -11.29
CA VAL A 26 -7.36 -13.84 -10.80
C VAL A 26 -6.05 -14.59 -11.08
N ARG A 27 -5.42 -14.31 -12.22
CA ARG A 27 -4.10 -14.90 -12.54
C ARG A 27 -3.00 -14.36 -11.62
N LEU A 28 -3.03 -13.07 -11.31
CA LEU A 28 -2.10 -12.44 -10.37
C LEU A 28 -2.20 -13.10 -8.99
N LEU A 29 -3.41 -13.28 -8.45
CA LEU A 29 -3.59 -13.93 -7.14
C LEU A 29 -3.07 -15.37 -7.12
N ARG A 30 -3.24 -16.12 -8.23
CA ARG A 30 -2.65 -17.46 -8.37
C ARG A 30 -1.12 -17.42 -8.42
N GLN A 31 -0.54 -16.49 -9.19
CA GLN A 31 0.90 -16.34 -9.28
C GLN A 31 1.49 -15.99 -7.91
N ARG A 32 0.88 -15.03 -7.21
CA ARG A 32 1.25 -14.66 -5.84
C ARG A 32 1.27 -15.87 -4.91
N ALA A 33 0.28 -16.76 -4.98
CA ALA A 33 0.25 -17.95 -4.13
C ALA A 33 1.40 -18.93 -4.46
N LEU A 34 1.80 -19.05 -5.73
CA LEU A 34 2.97 -19.84 -6.12
C LEU A 34 4.27 -19.22 -5.58
N ASP A 35 4.41 -17.90 -5.69
CA ASP A 35 5.58 -17.18 -5.21
C ASP A 35 5.72 -17.28 -3.68
N GLN A 36 4.62 -17.13 -2.94
CA GLN A 36 4.58 -17.33 -1.50
C GLN A 36 4.97 -18.76 -1.09
N ASN A 37 4.45 -19.78 -1.80
CA ASN A 37 4.81 -21.17 -1.52
C ASN A 37 6.29 -21.45 -1.80
N ARG A 38 6.84 -20.90 -2.88
CA ARG A 38 8.26 -21.00 -3.19
C ARG A 38 9.10 -20.38 -2.08
N LEU A 39 8.85 -19.12 -1.72
CA LEU A 39 9.57 -18.43 -0.65
C LEU A 39 9.47 -19.15 0.70
N ALA A 40 8.31 -19.75 1.00
CA ALA A 40 8.13 -20.53 2.22
C ALA A 40 8.97 -21.82 2.23
N VAL A 41 9.06 -22.53 1.10
CA VAL A 41 9.94 -23.70 0.95
C VAL A 41 11.40 -23.29 1.05
N ASP A 42 11.79 -22.25 0.31
CA ASP A 42 13.16 -21.72 0.30
C ASP A 42 13.58 -21.35 1.74
N TRP A 43 12.73 -20.61 2.48
CA TRP A 43 12.95 -20.24 3.87
C TRP A 43 13.16 -21.44 4.82
N GLN A 44 12.37 -22.50 4.66
CA GLN A 44 12.47 -23.69 5.51
C GLN A 44 13.76 -24.46 5.28
N THR A 45 14.30 -24.41 4.07
CA THR A 45 15.53 -25.12 3.67
C THR A 45 16.79 -24.25 3.71
N ALA A 46 16.65 -22.95 3.94
CA ALA A 46 17.73 -21.99 3.92
C ALA A 46 18.62 -22.10 5.17
N GLU A 47 19.93 -22.01 4.94
CA GLU A 47 20.90 -21.74 5.99
C GLU A 47 20.72 -20.31 6.54
N GLU A 48 21.20 -20.06 7.75
CA GLU A 48 20.97 -18.79 8.44
C GLU A 48 21.51 -17.58 7.65
N GLU A 49 22.64 -17.74 6.97
CA GLU A 49 23.25 -16.70 6.15
C GLU A 49 22.41 -16.34 4.90
N GLN A 50 21.52 -17.22 4.47
CA GLN A 50 20.65 -17.02 3.30
C GLN A 50 19.32 -16.36 3.66
N LYS A 51 18.92 -16.41 4.93
CA LYS A 51 17.61 -15.92 5.39
C LYS A 51 17.43 -14.42 5.20
N GLU A 52 18.46 -13.61 5.44
CA GLU A 52 18.32 -12.16 5.24
C GLU A 52 18.06 -11.81 3.77
N ALA A 53 18.75 -12.48 2.83
CA ALA A 53 18.50 -12.28 1.40
C ALA A 53 17.08 -12.70 0.99
N LEU A 54 16.55 -13.78 1.57
CA LEU A 54 15.15 -14.21 1.35
C LEU A 54 14.13 -13.22 1.95
N LEU A 55 14.45 -12.58 3.08
CA LEU A 55 13.62 -11.52 3.63
C LEU A 55 13.61 -10.30 2.73
N ASP A 56 14.76 -9.90 2.18
CA ASP A 56 14.86 -8.79 1.23
C ASP A 56 14.06 -9.08 -0.06
N GLU A 57 14.21 -10.28 -0.62
CA GLU A 57 13.42 -10.73 -1.77
C GLU A 57 11.92 -10.70 -1.46
N SER A 58 11.52 -11.19 -0.28
CA SER A 58 10.11 -11.19 0.16
C SER A 58 9.56 -9.77 0.31
N ARG A 59 10.36 -8.85 0.88
CA ARG A 59 10.02 -7.41 1.03
C ARG A 59 9.82 -6.76 -0.34
N GLU A 60 10.73 -7.00 -1.27
CA GLU A 60 10.64 -6.46 -2.63
C GLU A 60 9.43 -7.01 -3.37
N LEU A 61 9.23 -8.34 -3.33
CA LEU A 61 8.12 -9.00 -4.00
C LEU A 61 6.77 -8.49 -3.51
N VAL A 62 6.54 -8.47 -2.18
CA VAL A 62 5.26 -8.01 -1.63
C VAL A 62 5.02 -6.52 -1.91
N THR A 63 6.07 -5.69 -1.86
CA THR A 63 5.97 -4.26 -2.17
C THR A 63 5.59 -4.04 -3.62
N ASN A 64 6.27 -4.71 -4.56
CA ASN A 64 5.99 -4.59 -5.98
C ASN A 64 4.62 -5.16 -6.34
N LEU A 65 4.24 -6.30 -5.75
CA LEU A 65 2.91 -6.86 -5.91
C LEU A 65 1.81 -5.87 -5.47
N ILE A 66 1.96 -5.22 -4.32
CA ILE A 66 0.96 -4.26 -3.84
C ILE A 66 0.92 -3.05 -4.78
N VAL A 67 2.07 -2.40 -5.00
CA VAL A 67 2.15 -1.09 -5.64
C VAL A 67 1.97 -1.16 -7.16
N GLU A 68 2.65 -2.09 -7.83
CA GLU A 68 2.72 -2.19 -9.29
C GLU A 68 1.63 -3.09 -9.87
N ASP A 69 1.11 -4.02 -9.07
CA ASP A 69 0.16 -5.03 -9.54
C ASP A 69 -1.25 -4.85 -8.98
N LEU A 70 -1.45 -5.02 -7.67
CA LEU A 70 -2.77 -5.02 -7.04
C LEU A 70 -3.46 -3.66 -7.13
N ILE A 71 -2.84 -2.59 -6.63
CA ILE A 71 -3.42 -1.24 -6.59
C ILE A 71 -3.90 -0.78 -8.00
N PRO A 72 -3.13 -0.96 -9.09
CA PRO A 72 -3.58 -0.59 -10.44
C PRO A 72 -4.85 -1.27 -10.94
N PHE A 73 -5.21 -2.47 -10.46
CA PHE A 73 -6.52 -3.06 -10.81
C PHE A 73 -7.69 -2.27 -10.22
N TRP A 74 -7.48 -1.65 -9.06
CA TRP A 74 -8.52 -0.92 -8.34
C TRP A 74 -8.77 0.49 -8.87
N TYR A 75 -7.87 1.02 -9.71
CA TYR A 75 -8.12 2.28 -10.41
C TYR A 75 -9.42 2.22 -11.24
N GLY A 76 -10.24 3.26 -11.06
CA GLY A 76 -11.57 3.36 -11.64
C GLY A 76 -12.68 2.68 -10.83
N THR A 77 -12.37 2.06 -9.68
CA THR A 77 -13.41 1.58 -8.76
C THR A 77 -14.03 2.77 -8.03
N PRO A 78 -15.36 2.98 -8.12
CA PRO A 78 -16.00 4.09 -7.42
C PRO A 78 -15.85 3.98 -5.90
N TRP A 79 -15.57 5.10 -5.24
CA TRP A 79 -15.52 5.16 -3.79
C TRP A 79 -16.92 5.25 -3.16
N ALA A 80 -17.16 4.61 -2.02
CA ALA A 80 -18.29 4.91 -1.14
C ALA A 80 -17.90 4.70 0.32
N PHE A 81 -18.47 5.50 1.23
CA PHE A 81 -18.23 5.37 2.66
C PHE A 81 -18.56 3.96 3.22
N TYR A 82 -19.63 3.33 2.70
CA TYR A 82 -20.01 1.95 3.05
C TYR A 82 -19.72 0.95 1.93
N GLY A 83 -18.79 1.27 1.03
CA GLY A 83 -18.44 0.38 -0.07
C GLY A 83 -17.57 -0.77 0.43
N ASP A 84 -17.95 -2.00 0.13
CA ASP A 84 -17.28 -3.20 0.64
C ASP A 84 -16.88 -4.19 -0.46
N THR A 85 -16.98 -3.80 -1.75
CA THR A 85 -16.74 -4.72 -2.87
C THR A 85 -15.37 -5.37 -2.80
N GLU A 86 -15.33 -6.64 -3.22
CA GLU A 86 -14.11 -7.46 -3.30
C GLU A 86 -13.61 -7.58 -4.75
N VAL A 87 -14.32 -6.97 -5.70
CA VAL A 87 -13.99 -7.08 -7.12
C VAL A 87 -13.68 -5.70 -7.71
N PRO A 88 -12.45 -5.48 -8.23
CA PRO A 88 -12.08 -4.21 -8.83
C PRO A 88 -13.06 -3.78 -9.93
N ARG A 89 -13.47 -2.52 -9.89
CA ARG A 89 -14.40 -1.86 -10.83
C ARG A 89 -15.81 -2.47 -10.90
N LYS A 90 -16.19 -3.30 -9.93
CA LYS A 90 -17.57 -3.79 -9.78
C LYS A 90 -18.10 -3.37 -8.41
N GLY A 91 -19.09 -2.48 -8.36
CA GLY A 91 -19.59 -1.94 -7.09
C GLY A 91 -18.77 -0.76 -6.61
N ARG A 92 -18.67 -0.58 -5.29
CA ARG A 92 -17.99 0.56 -4.65
C ARG A 92 -17.14 0.09 -3.48
N ILE A 93 -16.08 0.82 -3.16
CA ILE A 93 -15.16 0.47 -2.06
C ILE A 93 -14.85 1.67 -1.15
N ALA A 94 -14.78 1.46 0.16
CA ALA A 94 -14.28 2.41 1.15
C ALA A 94 -12.75 2.33 1.27
N CYS A 95 -12.11 3.28 1.94
CA CYS A 95 -10.65 3.29 2.05
C CYS A 95 -10.08 2.14 2.89
N ASP A 96 -10.76 1.82 3.98
CA ASP A 96 -10.46 0.73 4.91
C ASP A 96 -10.66 -0.64 4.27
N TYR A 97 -11.81 -0.86 3.62
CA TYR A 97 -12.04 -2.05 2.80
C TYR A 97 -11.05 -2.19 1.64
N PHE A 98 -10.58 -1.08 1.05
CA PHE A 98 -9.53 -1.13 0.04
C PHE A 98 -8.21 -1.61 0.63
N VAL A 99 -7.77 -1.02 1.75
CA VAL A 99 -6.53 -1.43 2.42
C VAL A 99 -6.60 -2.89 2.87
N SER A 100 -7.69 -3.32 3.51
CA SER A 100 -7.83 -4.71 3.95
C SER A 100 -7.91 -5.68 2.77
N THR A 101 -8.63 -5.35 1.69
CA THR A 101 -8.61 -6.19 0.47
C THR A 101 -7.20 -6.32 -0.09
N ILE A 102 -6.44 -5.21 -0.23
CA ILE A 102 -5.09 -5.25 -0.79
C ILE A 102 -4.14 -6.08 0.09
N ILE A 103 -4.24 -6.01 1.41
CA ILE A 103 -3.42 -6.80 2.35
C ILE A 103 -3.77 -8.29 2.25
N GLU A 104 -5.06 -8.64 2.24
CA GLU A 104 -5.52 -10.02 2.06
C GLU A 104 -5.09 -10.57 0.69
N ASP A 105 -5.23 -9.77 -0.37
CA ASP A 105 -4.85 -10.12 -1.73
C ASP A 105 -3.33 -10.13 -1.97
N ALA A 106 -2.55 -9.46 -1.12
CA ALA A 106 -1.09 -9.62 -1.02
C ALA A 106 -0.69 -10.91 -0.29
N GLY A 107 -1.65 -11.51 0.43
CA GLY A 107 -1.54 -12.85 1.01
C GLY A 107 -1.24 -12.92 2.48
N PHE A 108 -1.51 -11.85 3.21
CA PHE A 108 -1.58 -11.89 4.66
C PHE A 108 -2.90 -12.52 5.09
N VAL A 109 -2.85 -13.32 6.16
CA VAL A 109 -4.04 -13.93 6.76
C VAL A 109 -4.66 -12.93 7.72
N ILE A 110 -5.79 -12.33 7.33
CA ILE A 110 -6.50 -11.33 8.11
C ILE A 110 -8.01 -11.53 7.99
N GLU A 111 -8.76 -11.04 8.98
CA GLU A 111 -10.22 -10.94 8.87
C GLU A 111 -10.58 -9.62 8.18
N ARG A 112 -10.70 -9.65 6.85
CA ARG A 112 -10.85 -8.45 6.00
C ARG A 112 -11.87 -7.43 6.52
N LYS A 113 -13.06 -7.90 6.90
CA LYS A 113 -14.18 -7.04 7.35
C LYS A 113 -13.94 -6.47 8.74
N GLU A 114 -13.49 -7.30 9.67
CA GLU A 114 -13.18 -6.89 11.04
C GLU A 114 -12.00 -5.92 11.08
N LEU A 115 -11.00 -6.10 10.20
CA LEU A 115 -9.91 -5.15 10.06
C LEU A 115 -10.40 -3.81 9.50
N ALA A 116 -11.22 -3.83 8.44
CA ALA A 116 -11.73 -2.61 7.80
C ALA A 116 -12.61 -1.76 8.75
N GLN A 117 -13.33 -2.40 9.67
CA GLN A 117 -14.22 -1.70 10.61
C GLN A 117 -13.48 -1.01 11.77
N GLN A 118 -12.18 -1.22 11.91
CA GLN A 118 -11.38 -0.61 12.97
C GLN A 118 -11.01 0.84 12.64
N ALA A 119 -10.76 1.63 13.70
CA ALA A 119 -10.12 2.93 13.53
C ALA A 119 -8.72 2.77 12.91
N ALA A 120 -8.29 3.75 12.11
CA ALA A 120 -7.06 3.65 11.33
C ALA A 120 -5.82 3.28 12.17
N GLU A 121 -5.71 3.82 13.40
CA GLU A 121 -4.64 3.47 14.33
C GLU A 121 -4.62 1.98 14.70
N HIS A 122 -5.80 1.38 14.93
CA HIS A 122 -5.92 -0.04 15.27
C HIS A 122 -5.57 -0.94 14.09
N ILE A 123 -5.90 -0.52 12.86
CA ILE A 123 -5.42 -1.18 11.63
C ILE A 123 -3.89 -1.21 11.62
N MET A 124 -3.21 -0.09 11.88
CA MET A 124 -1.74 -0.04 11.88
C MET A 124 -1.13 -0.93 12.98
N LEU A 125 -1.72 -0.92 14.18
CA LEU A 125 -1.26 -1.74 15.31
C LEU A 125 -1.41 -3.25 15.06
N THR A 126 -2.19 -3.66 14.06
CA THR A 126 -2.23 -5.06 13.60
C THR A 126 -0.92 -5.48 12.92
N PHE A 127 -0.24 -4.55 12.25
CA PHE A 127 0.96 -4.85 11.44
C PHE A 127 2.26 -4.31 12.03
N ALA A 128 2.18 -3.34 12.96
CA ALA A 128 3.32 -2.68 13.54
C ALA A 128 3.28 -2.70 15.06
N ARG A 129 4.47 -2.82 15.67
CA ARG A 129 4.62 -2.64 17.11
C ARG A 129 4.24 -1.20 17.50
N PRO A 130 3.64 -0.95 18.67
CA PRO A 130 3.27 0.40 19.10
C PRO A 130 4.41 1.41 19.06
N GLN A 131 5.65 0.96 19.28
CA GLN A 131 6.86 1.80 19.26
C GLN A 131 7.26 2.23 17.85
N SER A 132 6.84 1.49 16.81
CA SER A 132 7.05 1.84 15.40
C SER A 132 5.97 2.81 14.87
N LEU A 133 4.92 3.08 15.65
CA LEU A 133 3.83 3.94 15.23
C LEU A 133 4.14 5.41 15.53
N LYS A 134 4.33 6.20 14.47
CA LYS A 134 4.48 7.65 14.56
C LYS A 134 3.12 8.35 14.45
N ARG A 135 2.81 9.20 15.43
CA ARG A 135 1.61 10.04 15.44
C ARG A 135 1.99 11.50 15.20
N PHE A 136 1.22 12.16 14.35
CA PHE A 136 1.31 13.60 14.10
C PHE A 136 -0.02 14.23 14.48
N SER A 137 0.02 15.38 15.14
CA SER A 137 -1.18 16.14 15.51
C SER A 137 -0.90 17.63 15.35
N ASN A 138 -1.79 18.32 14.63
CA ASN A 138 -1.66 19.74 14.30
C ASN A 138 -0.31 20.08 13.65
N ARG A 139 0.16 19.21 12.73
CA ARG A 139 1.40 19.37 11.97
C ARG A 139 1.12 19.51 10.48
N PRO A 140 1.94 20.29 9.74
CA PRO A 140 1.83 20.35 8.29
C PRO A 140 2.21 19.02 7.65
N ALA A 141 1.61 18.71 6.49
CA ALA A 141 1.92 17.49 5.74
C ALA A 141 3.41 17.35 5.38
N SER A 142 4.13 18.46 5.22
CA SER A 142 5.58 18.45 4.98
C SER A 142 6.36 17.76 6.10
N GLU A 143 5.98 17.93 7.38
CA GLU A 143 6.65 17.25 8.49
C GLU A 143 6.43 15.71 8.44
N VAL A 144 5.29 15.27 7.91
CA VAL A 144 5.02 13.83 7.70
C VAL A 144 5.89 13.31 6.56
N VAL A 145 5.98 14.04 5.44
CA VAL A 145 6.82 13.68 4.29
C VAL A 145 8.30 13.63 4.69
N ASP A 146 8.79 14.62 5.43
CA ASP A 146 10.17 14.66 5.95
C ASP A 146 10.46 13.47 6.85
N TYR A 147 9.51 13.09 7.72
CA TYR A 147 9.62 11.89 8.53
C TYR A 147 9.74 10.63 7.66
N ILE A 148 8.85 10.44 6.68
CA ILE A 148 8.94 9.28 5.79
C ILE A 148 10.26 9.25 5.01
N HIS A 149 10.76 10.40 4.56
CA HIS A 149 12.08 10.47 3.92
C HIS A 149 13.20 9.98 4.84
N SER A 150 13.11 10.28 6.14
CA SER A 150 14.06 9.84 7.16
C SER A 150 13.95 8.35 7.50
N GLU A 151 12.77 7.74 7.35
CA GLU A 151 12.56 6.31 7.60
C GLU A 151 13.11 5.42 6.48
N GLY A 152 13.18 5.91 5.24
CA GLY A 152 13.81 5.21 4.12
C GLY A 152 12.83 4.72 3.05
N ASP A 153 13.29 3.84 2.17
CA ASP A 153 12.45 3.19 1.16
C ASP A 153 11.54 2.15 1.80
N GLY A 154 10.28 2.12 1.38
CA GLY A 154 9.31 1.19 1.95
C GLY A 154 7.86 1.49 1.58
N LEU A 155 7.01 0.55 1.96
CA LEU A 155 5.55 0.64 1.93
C LEU A 155 5.06 0.91 3.35
N TYR A 156 4.39 2.04 3.54
CA TYR A 156 3.88 2.49 4.83
C TYR A 156 2.35 2.44 4.84
N LEU A 157 1.79 2.00 5.97
CA LEU A 157 0.38 2.22 6.27
C LEU A 157 0.22 3.59 6.92
N ILE A 158 -0.67 4.40 6.36
CA ILE A 158 -0.99 5.73 6.87
C ILE A 158 -2.47 5.82 7.19
N GLY A 159 -2.80 6.72 8.10
CA GLY A 159 -4.18 6.98 8.43
C GLY A 159 -4.38 8.35 9.01
N LEU A 160 -5.57 8.86 8.74
CA LEU A 160 -6.11 10.12 9.17
C LEU A 160 -7.42 9.83 9.91
N ASP A 161 -8.10 10.88 10.38
CA ASP A 161 -9.33 10.74 11.19
C ASP A 161 -10.41 9.85 10.56
N TYR A 162 -10.54 9.87 9.23
CA TYR A 162 -11.54 9.09 8.48
C TYR A 162 -10.97 8.44 7.22
N HIS A 163 -9.65 8.25 7.16
CA HIS A 163 -9.00 7.70 5.99
C HIS A 163 -7.85 6.79 6.37
N VAL A 164 -7.63 5.74 5.61
CA VAL A 164 -6.47 4.85 5.71
C VAL A 164 -5.99 4.56 4.30
N GLY A 165 -4.68 4.38 4.15
CA GLY A 165 -4.09 4.17 2.84
C GLY A 165 -2.67 3.64 2.94
N PHE A 166 -2.09 3.43 1.76
CA PHE A 166 -0.69 3.15 1.59
C PHE A 166 0.04 4.45 1.21
N LEU A 167 1.29 4.54 1.63
CA LEU A 167 2.24 5.53 1.17
C LEU A 167 3.53 4.81 0.79
N VAL A 168 4.04 5.10 -0.40
CA VAL A 168 5.23 4.43 -0.93
C VAL A 168 6.37 5.43 -1.00
N ARG A 169 7.50 5.08 -0.40
CA ARG A 169 8.75 5.82 -0.57
C ARG A 169 9.69 5.01 -1.46
N ARG A 170 10.02 5.55 -2.63
CA ARG A 170 11.04 5.00 -3.55
C ARG A 170 11.98 6.11 -3.99
N SER A 171 13.29 5.94 -3.82
CA SER A 171 14.31 6.85 -4.37
C SER A 171 14.06 8.34 -4.05
N LYS A 172 13.67 8.64 -2.80
CA LYS A 172 13.29 9.98 -2.29
C LYS A 172 12.01 10.58 -2.88
N GLN A 173 11.23 9.82 -3.64
CA GLN A 173 9.87 10.19 -3.99
C GLN A 173 8.90 9.52 -3.03
N VAL A 174 7.84 10.24 -2.68
CA VAL A 174 6.74 9.77 -1.83
C VAL A 174 5.47 9.85 -2.66
N GLU A 175 4.81 8.72 -2.85
CA GLU A 175 3.60 8.55 -3.68
C GLU A 175 2.48 7.82 -2.95
#